data_AF-A0A1Q6KGR2-F1
#
_entry.id   AF-A0A1Q6KGR2-F1
#
_cell.length_a   1.000
_cell.length_b   1.000
_cell.length_c   1.000
_cell.angle_alpha   90.00
_cell.angle_beta   90.00
_cell.angle_gamma   90.00
#
_symmetry.space_group_name_H-M   'P 1'
#
loop_
_entity.id
_entity.type
_entity.pdbx_description
1 polymer ?
#
loop_
_entity_poly.entity_id
_entity_poly.type
_entity_poly.pdbx_seq_one_letter_code
_entity_poly.pdbx_strand_id
1 'polypeptide(L)'
;MFKQILVFARKSMKLTILIAVSIFLIICAVALFFKPIYSVTINGEAVGYSKDKSKLQSKINKYMESGDGDANSHIAFVQIDNLPEYKMCLLKRNIVTNDDEIFDKIKQSGIVYYKYYAVLDDGEEKAYVSDFSQAESVINQLKEKDSDNIDNISIMEMYDTELKEFSEVEATVASLYKEKVVIQQPVVQQAVKVGKVNTSTNISYQKVPLSLNLIRPISGTITSRFGAKSNIRVSNHTGLDVAAPIGTPVKAAASGTVTFAGYKGSYGYLLVISHGNGIETYYGHCSKLYAKVGQTVSQGEVISAVGNTGNSTGPHLHIEIRVNGVAYNPQNYLY
;
A
#
# COMPACT_ATOMS: atom_id res chain seq x y z
N MET A 1 -43.70 52.20 -61.34
CA MET A 1 -42.67 51.45 -60.58
C MET A 1 -43.22 50.82 -59.30
N PHE A 2 -43.81 51.59 -58.37
CA PHE A 2 -44.30 51.09 -57.06
C PHE A 2 -45.37 49.98 -57.14
N LYS A 3 -46.36 50.10 -58.05
CA LYS A 3 -47.41 49.08 -58.25
C LYS A 3 -46.86 47.73 -58.72
N GLN A 4 -45.85 47.71 -59.59
CA GLN A 4 -45.24 46.48 -60.09
C GLN A 4 -44.43 45.78 -58.99
N ILE A 5 -43.70 46.54 -58.17
CA ILE A 5 -42.98 46.04 -56.98
C ILE A 5 -43.97 45.42 -55.98
N LEU A 6 -45.11 46.07 -55.75
CA LEU A 6 -46.13 45.60 -54.81
C LEU A 6 -46.85 44.32 -55.29
N VAL A 7 -47.08 44.20 -56.61
CA VAL A 7 -47.59 42.97 -57.23
C VAL A 7 -46.57 41.83 -57.16
N PHE A 8 -45.29 42.12 -57.41
CA PHE A 8 -44.20 41.15 -57.30
C PHE A 8 -44.04 40.67 -55.84
N ALA A 9 -44.07 41.58 -54.87
CA ALA A 9 -44.03 41.25 -53.44
C ALA A 9 -45.20 40.36 -53.01
N ARG A 10 -46.43 40.65 -53.47
CA ARG A 10 -47.61 39.80 -53.21
C ARG A 10 -47.50 38.41 -53.85
N LYS A 11 -46.99 38.32 -55.09
CA LYS A 11 -46.75 37.03 -55.76
C LYS A 11 -45.65 36.22 -55.06
N SER A 12 -44.56 36.88 -54.67
CA SER A 12 -43.46 36.28 -53.91
C SER A 12 -43.95 35.78 -52.55
N MET A 13 -44.79 36.54 -51.85
CA MET A 13 -45.38 36.15 -50.58
C MET A 13 -46.31 34.94 -50.72
N LYS A 14 -47.12 34.87 -51.77
CA LYS A 14 -47.95 33.69 -52.05
C LYS A 14 -47.09 32.45 -52.36
N LEU A 15 -46.00 32.63 -53.11
CA LEU A 15 -45.07 31.55 -53.43
C LEU A 15 -44.34 31.04 -52.17
N THR A 16 -43.88 31.94 -51.30
CA THR A 16 -43.24 31.54 -50.03
C THR A 16 -44.22 30.85 -49.08
N ILE A 17 -45.47 31.32 -49.01
CA ILE A 17 -46.53 30.64 -48.24
C ILE A 17 -46.79 29.24 -48.81
N LEU A 18 -46.90 29.10 -50.14
CA LEU A 18 -47.13 27.80 -50.77
C LEU A 18 -45.98 26.84 -50.48
N ILE A 19 -44.72 27.29 -50.60
CA ILE A 19 -43.52 26.52 -50.25
C ILE A 19 -43.54 26.12 -48.77
N ALA A 20 -43.86 27.04 -47.87
CA ALA A 20 -43.93 26.77 -46.44
C ALA A 20 -45.01 25.73 -46.10
N VAL A 21 -46.20 25.82 -46.71
CA VAL A 21 -47.28 24.84 -46.55
C VAL A 21 -46.84 23.48 -47.10
N SER A 22 -46.21 23.43 -48.27
CA SER A 22 -45.69 22.18 -48.84
C SER A 22 -44.64 21.53 -47.94
N ILE A 23 -43.66 22.29 -47.44
CA ILE A 23 -42.65 21.80 -46.49
C ILE A 23 -43.33 21.28 -45.21
N PHE A 24 -44.29 22.03 -44.67
CA PHE A 24 -45.03 21.62 -43.49
C PHE A 24 -45.77 20.30 -43.71
N LEU A 25 -46.48 20.15 -44.83
CA LEU A 25 -47.17 18.89 -45.17
C LEU A 25 -46.20 17.72 -45.32
N ILE A 26 -45.01 17.93 -45.91
CA ILE A 26 -43.96 16.91 -46.03
C ILE A 26 -43.44 16.53 -44.64
N ILE A 27 -43.14 17.50 -43.77
CA ILE A 27 -42.70 17.24 -42.39
C ILE A 27 -43.78 16.49 -41.61
N CYS A 28 -45.05 16.87 -41.75
CA CYS A 28 -46.18 16.16 -41.14
C CYS A 28 -46.27 14.72 -41.66
N ALA A 29 -46.16 14.50 -42.97
CA ALA A 29 -46.16 13.15 -43.54
C ALA A 29 -45.00 12.31 -43.01
N VAL A 30 -43.78 12.86 -42.97
CA VAL A 30 -42.61 12.17 -42.40
C VAL A 30 -42.83 11.87 -40.92
N ALA A 31 -43.35 12.81 -40.14
CA ALA A 31 -43.65 12.60 -38.72
C ALA A 31 -44.79 11.58 -38.47
N LEU A 32 -45.73 11.45 -39.41
CA LEU A 32 -46.81 10.46 -39.35
C LEU A 32 -46.30 9.04 -39.59
N PHE A 33 -45.33 8.83 -40.49
CA PHE A 33 -44.84 7.49 -40.84
C PHE A 33 -43.54 7.09 -40.15
N PHE A 34 -42.72 8.07 -39.75
CA PHE A 34 -41.40 7.85 -39.18
C PHE A 34 -41.27 8.49 -37.80
N LYS A 35 -40.34 7.95 -37.01
CA LYS A 35 -39.95 8.47 -35.70
C LYS A 35 -38.42 8.65 -35.67
N PRO A 36 -37.91 9.75 -35.11
CA PRO A 36 -36.47 9.90 -34.89
C PRO A 36 -36.01 8.85 -33.87
N ILE A 37 -34.92 8.16 -34.18
CA ILE A 37 -34.38 7.05 -33.41
C ILE A 37 -32.85 7.06 -33.56
N TYR A 38 -32.16 6.21 -32.80
CA TYR A 38 -30.74 5.93 -33.02
C TYR A 38 -30.59 4.54 -33.61
N SER A 39 -29.93 4.41 -34.76
CA SER A 39 -29.38 3.11 -35.18
C SER A 39 -28.13 2.82 -34.36
N VAL A 40 -28.00 1.58 -33.92
CA VAL A 40 -26.88 1.12 -33.10
C VAL A 40 -26.02 0.16 -33.91
N THR A 41 -24.72 0.42 -33.93
CA THR A 41 -23.71 -0.41 -34.60
C THR A 41 -22.66 -0.88 -33.60
N ILE A 42 -22.22 -2.12 -33.71
CA ILE A 42 -21.13 -2.70 -32.90
C ILE A 42 -20.11 -3.27 -33.87
N ASN A 43 -18.84 -2.88 -33.75
CA ASN A 43 -17.77 -3.29 -34.67
C ASN A 43 -18.13 -3.05 -36.16
N GLY A 44 -18.82 -1.94 -36.45
CA GLY A 44 -19.29 -1.59 -37.79
C GLY A 44 -20.53 -2.35 -38.30
N GLU A 45 -21.04 -3.36 -37.58
CA GLU A 45 -22.26 -4.10 -37.94
C GLU A 45 -23.50 -3.48 -37.30
N ALA A 46 -24.58 -3.30 -38.06
CA ALA A 46 -25.84 -2.78 -37.55
C ALA A 46 -26.57 -3.84 -36.72
N VAL A 47 -26.71 -3.58 -35.42
CA VAL A 47 -27.28 -4.55 -34.46
C VAL A 47 -28.72 -4.23 -34.04
N GLY A 48 -29.20 -3.01 -34.29
CA GLY A 48 -30.58 -2.64 -34.00
C GLY A 48 -30.84 -1.14 -33.89
N TYR A 49 -31.93 -0.79 -33.20
CA TYR A 49 -32.37 0.59 -33.01
C TYR A 49 -32.75 0.87 -31.55
N SER A 50 -32.38 2.06 -31.08
CA SER A 50 -32.65 2.52 -29.72
C SER A 50 -33.39 3.85 -29.68
N LYS A 51 -34.43 3.93 -28.83
CA LYS A 51 -35.19 5.17 -28.59
C LYS A 51 -34.39 6.20 -27.82
N ASP A 52 -33.56 5.73 -26.90
CA ASP A 52 -32.84 6.58 -25.97
C ASP A 52 -31.42 6.05 -25.82
N LYS A 53 -30.51 6.65 -26.60
CA LYS A 53 -29.08 6.32 -26.54
C LYS A 53 -28.51 6.51 -25.14
N SER A 54 -29.00 7.50 -24.37
CA SER A 54 -28.45 7.82 -23.06
C SER A 54 -28.84 6.76 -22.05
N LYS A 55 -30.09 6.30 -22.10
CA LYS A 55 -30.57 5.18 -21.29
C LYS A 55 -29.82 3.88 -21.60
N LEU A 56 -29.64 3.57 -22.89
CA LEU A 56 -28.91 2.36 -23.30
C LEU A 56 -27.42 2.44 -22.91
N GLN A 57 -26.75 3.57 -23.17
CA GLN A 57 -25.37 3.80 -22.76
C GLN A 57 -25.19 3.71 -21.25
N SER A 58 -26.11 4.29 -20.47
CA SER A 58 -26.06 4.21 -19.00
C SER A 58 -26.22 2.78 -18.50
N LYS A 59 -27.09 1.97 -19.14
CA LYS A 59 -27.25 0.54 -18.85
C LYS A 59 -25.94 -0.22 -19.10
N ILE A 60 -25.25 0.09 -20.21
CA ILE A 60 -23.96 -0.51 -20.57
C ILE A 60 -22.87 -0.10 -19.57
N ASN A 61 -22.76 1.18 -19.24
CA ASN A 61 -21.76 1.66 -18.29
C ASN A 61 -21.94 0.99 -16.92
N LYS A 62 -23.18 0.90 -16.43
CA LYS A 62 -23.47 0.19 -15.18
C LYS A 62 -23.04 -1.28 -15.24
N TYR A 63 -23.29 -1.95 -16.37
CA TYR A 63 -22.83 -3.31 -16.59
C TYR A 63 -21.30 -3.41 -16.67
N MET A 64 -20.61 -2.44 -17.27
CA MET A 64 -19.14 -2.39 -17.27
C MET A 64 -18.57 -2.18 -15.87
N GLU A 65 -19.26 -1.46 -15.00
CA GLU A 65 -18.80 -1.19 -13.64
C GLU A 65 -18.99 -2.39 -12.70
N SER A 66 -20.09 -3.13 -12.81
CA SER A 66 -20.43 -4.18 -11.82
C SER A 66 -20.91 -5.50 -12.41
N GLY A 67 -20.91 -5.66 -13.74
CA GLY A 67 -21.49 -6.81 -14.41
C GLY A 67 -23.01 -6.94 -14.19
N ASP A 68 -23.49 -8.18 -14.27
CA ASP A 68 -24.88 -8.55 -13.93
C ASP A 68 -25.10 -8.83 -12.44
N GLY A 69 -24.01 -8.79 -11.66
CA GLY A 69 -23.96 -9.34 -10.33
C GLY A 69 -24.66 -8.49 -9.27
N ASP A 70 -25.09 -9.17 -8.22
CA ASP A 70 -25.36 -8.53 -6.93
C ASP A 70 -24.02 -8.20 -6.22
N ALA A 71 -24.11 -7.62 -5.02
CA ALA A 71 -22.94 -7.24 -4.23
C ALA A 71 -22.00 -8.41 -3.90
N ASN A 72 -22.43 -9.68 -4.09
CA ASN A 72 -21.67 -10.89 -3.76
C ASN A 72 -20.98 -11.53 -4.98
N SER A 73 -21.02 -10.88 -6.14
CA SER A 73 -20.48 -11.42 -7.39
C SER A 73 -18.96 -11.29 -7.52
N HIS A 74 -18.30 -10.52 -6.66
CA HIS A 74 -16.85 -10.23 -6.70
C HIS A 74 -16.36 -9.66 -8.03
N ILE A 75 -17.28 -9.16 -8.86
CA ILE A 75 -16.98 -8.56 -10.14
C ILE A 75 -16.34 -7.20 -9.89
N ALA A 76 -15.15 -7.00 -10.44
CA ALA A 76 -14.45 -5.74 -10.41
C ALA A 76 -15.00 -4.79 -11.48
N PHE A 77 -15.07 -5.29 -12.71
CA PHE A 77 -15.57 -4.59 -13.89
C PHE A 77 -15.75 -5.61 -15.03
N VAL A 78 -16.46 -5.21 -16.08
CA VAL A 78 -16.56 -5.95 -17.34
C VAL A 78 -15.90 -5.13 -18.43
N GLN A 79 -14.89 -5.70 -19.06
CA GLN A 79 -14.25 -5.12 -20.23
C GLN A 79 -15.09 -5.43 -21.46
N ILE A 80 -15.39 -4.39 -22.25
CA ILE A 80 -16.07 -4.51 -23.54
C ILE A 80 -15.18 -3.83 -24.57
N ASP A 81 -14.62 -4.61 -25.49
CA ASP A 81 -13.69 -4.10 -26.49
C ASP A 81 -14.38 -3.21 -27.54
N ASN A 82 -15.61 -3.56 -27.91
CA ASN A 82 -16.37 -2.87 -28.95
C ASN A 82 -17.62 -2.21 -28.38
N LEU A 83 -17.50 -0.96 -27.98
CA LEU A 83 -18.63 -0.16 -27.53
C LEU A 83 -19.58 0.17 -28.70
N PRO A 84 -20.89 0.26 -28.45
CA PRO A 84 -21.85 0.61 -29.48
C PRO A 84 -21.69 2.06 -29.94
N GLU A 85 -21.83 2.26 -31.24
CA GLU A 85 -21.93 3.57 -31.85
C GLU A 85 -23.38 3.91 -32.17
N TYR A 86 -23.74 5.18 -31.98
CA TYR A 86 -25.11 5.66 -32.16
C TYR A 86 -25.18 6.67 -33.29
N LYS A 87 -26.05 6.43 -34.26
CA LYS A 87 -26.32 7.36 -35.36
C LYS A 87 -27.80 7.70 -35.43
N MET A 88 -28.11 9.00 -35.42
CA MET A 88 -29.49 9.47 -35.57
C MET A 88 -30.06 9.07 -36.94
N CYS A 89 -31.26 8.52 -36.95
CA CYS A 89 -31.97 8.14 -38.16
C CYS A 89 -33.50 8.23 -37.99
N LEU A 90 -34.23 8.08 -39.10
CA LEU A 90 -35.70 8.02 -39.11
C LEU A 90 -36.14 6.58 -39.34
N LEU A 91 -36.88 6.02 -38.39
CA LEU A 91 -37.37 4.64 -38.44
C LEU A 91 -38.87 4.61 -38.67
N LYS A 92 -39.36 3.69 -39.51
CA LYS A 92 -40.80 3.52 -39.70
C LYS A 92 -41.48 3.19 -38.36
N ARG A 93 -42.63 3.80 -38.09
CA ARG A 93 -43.30 3.70 -36.77
C ARG A 93 -43.65 2.27 -36.37
N ASN A 94 -43.97 1.40 -37.32
CA ASN A 94 -44.31 0.00 -37.13
C ASN A 94 -43.11 -0.90 -36.78
N ILE A 95 -41.88 -0.41 -36.86
CA ILE A 95 -40.69 -1.16 -36.45
C ILE A 95 -40.43 -0.92 -34.96
N VAL A 96 -40.19 -2.00 -34.22
CA VAL A 96 -39.91 -1.98 -32.78
C VAL A 96 -38.41 -1.81 -32.54
N THR A 97 -38.06 -1.09 -31.49
CA THR A 97 -36.67 -0.95 -31.02
C THR A 97 -36.29 -2.11 -30.13
N ASN A 98 -35.03 -2.50 -30.12
CA ASN A 98 -34.56 -3.73 -29.48
C ASN A 98 -33.38 -3.49 -28.52
N ASP A 99 -33.55 -2.52 -27.61
CA ASP A 99 -32.53 -2.12 -26.61
C ASP A 99 -32.01 -3.30 -25.78
N ASP A 100 -32.89 -4.21 -25.36
CA ASP A 100 -32.51 -5.36 -24.54
C ASP A 100 -31.71 -6.39 -25.34
N GLU A 101 -32.09 -6.68 -26.59
CA GLU A 101 -31.33 -7.58 -27.47
C GLU A 101 -29.93 -7.02 -27.80
N ILE A 102 -29.84 -5.70 -28.03
CA ILE A 102 -28.57 -5.02 -28.26
C ILE A 102 -27.69 -5.14 -27.02
N PHE A 103 -28.28 -4.90 -25.83
CA PHE A 103 -27.57 -5.04 -24.57
C PHE A 103 -27.11 -6.48 -24.32
N ASP A 104 -27.93 -7.48 -24.57
CA ASP A 104 -27.57 -8.89 -24.40
C ASP A 104 -26.42 -9.31 -25.33
N LYS A 105 -26.39 -8.80 -26.57
CA LYS A 105 -25.25 -9.00 -27.49
C LYS A 105 -23.95 -8.40 -26.92
N ILE A 106 -24.03 -7.20 -26.34
CA ILE A 106 -22.88 -6.54 -25.71
C ILE A 106 -22.39 -7.37 -24.51
N LYS A 107 -23.32 -7.85 -23.67
CA LYS A 107 -23.01 -8.71 -22.53
C LYS A 107 -22.29 -10.00 -22.93
N GLN A 108 -22.72 -10.65 -24.01
CA GLN A 108 -22.09 -11.86 -24.52
C GLN A 108 -20.64 -11.65 -24.97
N SER A 109 -20.29 -10.43 -25.38
CA SER A 109 -18.91 -10.06 -25.73
C SER A 109 -18.08 -9.51 -24.56
N GLY A 110 -18.72 -9.31 -23.39
CA GLY A 110 -18.05 -8.75 -22.22
C GLY A 110 -17.13 -9.77 -21.56
N ILE A 111 -15.92 -9.34 -21.23
CA ILE A 111 -14.96 -10.12 -20.44
C ILE A 111 -15.06 -9.64 -19.00
N VAL A 112 -15.54 -10.52 -18.12
CA VAL A 112 -15.72 -10.21 -16.70
C VAL A 112 -14.37 -10.34 -15.98
N TYR A 113 -13.98 -9.31 -15.24
CA TYR A 113 -12.84 -9.35 -14.34
C TYR A 113 -13.32 -9.44 -12.90
N TYR A 114 -12.79 -10.40 -12.16
CA TYR A 114 -13.03 -10.59 -10.74
C TYR A 114 -11.90 -9.95 -9.95
N LYS A 115 -12.25 -9.27 -8.86
CA LYS A 115 -11.28 -8.73 -7.91
C LYS A 115 -11.21 -9.65 -6.70
N TYR A 116 -9.99 -9.93 -6.27
CA TYR A 116 -9.70 -10.70 -5.07
C TYR A 116 -8.36 -10.30 -4.48
N TYR A 117 -8.05 -10.81 -3.30
CA TYR A 117 -6.79 -10.55 -2.62
C TYR A 117 -6.04 -11.86 -2.44
N ALA A 118 -4.82 -11.93 -2.95
CA ALA A 118 -3.91 -13.02 -2.70
C ALA A 118 -3.16 -12.78 -1.39
N VAL A 119 -3.08 -13.81 -0.55
CA VAL A 119 -2.20 -13.85 0.62
C VAL A 119 -0.94 -14.59 0.23
N LEU A 120 0.21 -13.92 0.34
CA LEU A 120 1.50 -14.44 -0.06
C LEU A 120 2.38 -14.73 1.14
N ASP A 121 3.20 -15.78 1.05
CA ASP A 121 4.30 -16.09 1.98
C ASP A 121 5.60 -16.08 1.17
N ASP A 122 6.50 -15.13 1.49
CA ASP A 122 7.77 -14.92 0.76
C ASP A 122 7.59 -14.68 -0.75
N GLY A 123 6.49 -14.01 -1.12
CA GLY A 123 6.16 -13.69 -2.50
C GLY A 123 5.49 -14.82 -3.29
N GLU A 124 5.24 -15.98 -2.68
CA GLU A 124 4.46 -17.06 -3.30
C GLU A 124 2.98 -16.97 -2.87
N GLU A 125 2.06 -17.02 -3.83
CA GLU A 125 0.61 -17.05 -3.57
C GLU A 125 0.22 -18.35 -2.85
N LYS A 126 -0.43 -18.23 -1.69
CA LYS A 126 -0.82 -19.39 -0.86
C LYS A 126 -2.32 -19.55 -0.73
N ALA A 127 -3.07 -18.45 -0.74
CA ALA A 127 -4.51 -18.47 -0.62
C ALA A 127 -5.11 -17.20 -1.26
N TYR A 128 -6.41 -17.28 -1.58
CA TYR A 128 -7.18 -16.17 -2.12
C TYR A 128 -8.38 -15.90 -1.23
N VAL A 129 -8.67 -14.63 -0.98
CA VAL A 129 -9.84 -14.17 -0.23
C VAL A 129 -10.59 -13.11 -1.03
N SER A 130 -11.90 -13.02 -0.80
CA SER A 130 -12.79 -12.20 -1.61
C SER A 130 -12.66 -10.70 -1.36
N ASP A 131 -12.26 -10.29 -0.17
CA ASP A 131 -12.13 -8.87 0.18
C ASP A 131 -10.93 -8.57 1.09
N PHE A 132 -10.59 -7.28 1.17
CA PHE A 132 -9.43 -6.81 1.93
C PHE A 132 -9.56 -7.03 3.43
N SER A 133 -10.79 -6.97 3.98
CA SER A 133 -11.03 -7.17 5.41
C SER A 133 -10.74 -8.62 5.80
N GLN A 134 -11.09 -9.58 4.95
CA GLN A 134 -10.72 -10.98 5.16
C GLN A 134 -9.20 -11.18 5.09
N ALA A 135 -8.53 -10.55 4.12
CA ALA A 135 -7.08 -10.60 3.98
C ALA A 135 -6.37 -10.02 5.22
N GLU A 136 -6.84 -8.87 5.70
CA GLU A 136 -6.33 -8.24 6.92
C GLU A 136 -6.62 -9.09 8.16
N SER A 137 -7.79 -9.72 8.24
CA SER A 137 -8.15 -10.65 9.31
C SER A 137 -7.17 -11.83 9.37
N VAL A 138 -6.79 -12.42 8.22
CA VAL A 138 -5.77 -13.48 8.16
C VAL A 138 -4.46 -13.00 8.77
N ILE A 139 -3.96 -11.82 8.36
CA ILE A 139 -2.72 -11.26 8.91
C ILE A 139 -2.82 -11.00 10.41
N ASN A 140 -3.93 -10.41 10.87
CA ASN A 140 -4.13 -10.07 12.27
C ASN A 140 -4.22 -11.33 13.14
N GLN A 141 -4.93 -12.36 12.71
CA GLN A 141 -4.99 -13.63 13.42
C GLN A 141 -3.63 -14.33 13.46
N LEU A 142 -2.84 -14.27 12.38
CA LEU A 142 -1.47 -14.79 12.39
C LEU A 142 -0.55 -13.99 13.33
N LYS A 143 -0.72 -12.67 13.44
CA LYS A 143 -0.04 -11.83 14.44
C LYS A 143 -0.45 -12.18 15.87
N GLU A 144 -1.74 -12.35 16.12
CA GLU A 144 -2.27 -12.73 17.45
C GLU A 144 -1.80 -14.12 17.89
N LYS A 145 -1.69 -15.06 16.93
CA LYS A 145 -1.10 -16.39 17.15
C LYS A 145 0.42 -16.38 17.22
N ASP A 146 1.05 -15.23 17.08
CA ASP A 146 2.50 -15.06 17.09
C ASP A 146 3.22 -15.95 16.06
N SER A 147 2.70 -16.05 14.83
CA SER A 147 3.26 -16.88 13.75
C SER A 147 4.69 -16.48 13.39
N ASP A 148 5.55 -17.46 13.10
CA ASP A 148 6.99 -17.25 12.83
C ASP A 148 7.25 -16.51 11.51
N ASN A 149 6.47 -16.82 10.48
CA ASN A 149 6.59 -16.25 9.13
C ASN A 149 5.85 -14.91 8.95
N ILE A 150 5.32 -14.29 10.01
CA ILE A 150 4.42 -13.14 9.84
C ILE A 150 5.06 -11.95 9.10
N ASP A 151 6.36 -11.74 9.27
CA ASP A 151 7.11 -10.68 8.59
C ASP A 151 7.24 -10.92 7.06
N ASN A 152 7.01 -12.16 6.60
CA ASN A 152 7.03 -12.56 5.18
C ASN A 152 5.62 -12.62 4.56
N ILE A 153 4.57 -12.50 5.38
CA ILE A 153 3.20 -12.53 4.89
C ILE A 153 2.84 -11.16 4.31
N SER A 154 2.32 -11.15 3.08
CA SER A 154 1.88 -9.94 2.39
C SER A 154 0.55 -10.15 1.67
N ILE A 155 -0.13 -9.04 1.36
CA ILE A 155 -1.41 -9.04 0.63
C ILE A 155 -1.17 -8.36 -0.71
N MET A 156 -1.68 -8.96 -1.78
CA MET A 156 -1.68 -8.37 -3.11
C MET A 156 -3.09 -8.36 -3.68
N GLU A 157 -3.53 -7.21 -4.17
CA GLU A 157 -4.79 -7.07 -4.88
C GLU A 157 -4.62 -7.58 -6.32
N MET A 158 -5.52 -8.47 -6.75
CA MET A 158 -5.43 -9.18 -8.02
C MET A 158 -6.73 -9.03 -8.82
N TYR A 159 -6.58 -9.08 -10.15
CA TYR A 159 -7.68 -9.06 -11.11
C TYR A 159 -7.48 -10.18 -12.11
N ASP A 160 -8.47 -11.06 -12.28
CA ASP A 160 -8.41 -12.17 -13.23
C ASP A 160 -9.78 -12.38 -13.88
N THR A 161 -9.79 -12.98 -15.08
CA THR A 161 -11.01 -13.34 -15.81
C THR A 161 -11.64 -14.63 -15.30
N GLU A 162 -10.89 -15.41 -14.53
CA GLU A 162 -11.36 -16.63 -13.88
C GLU A 162 -11.64 -16.38 -12.40
N LEU A 163 -12.82 -16.78 -11.93
CA LEU A 163 -13.16 -16.73 -10.50
C LEU A 163 -12.32 -17.77 -9.76
N LYS A 164 -11.45 -17.31 -8.85
CA LYS A 164 -10.66 -18.19 -7.98
C LYS A 164 -11.51 -18.78 -6.86
N GLU A 165 -11.12 -19.96 -6.39
CA GLU A 165 -11.69 -20.55 -5.18
C GLU A 165 -11.20 -19.78 -3.95
N PHE A 166 -12.12 -19.14 -3.24
CA PHE A 166 -11.79 -18.41 -2.03
C PHE A 166 -11.65 -19.36 -0.84
N SER A 167 -10.61 -19.11 -0.06
CA SER A 167 -10.34 -19.83 1.18
C SER A 167 -10.95 -19.07 2.35
N GLU A 168 -11.59 -19.80 3.27
CA GLU A 168 -12.07 -19.21 4.52
C GLU A 168 -10.89 -18.65 5.34
N VAL A 169 -11.14 -17.59 6.10
CA VAL A 169 -10.10 -16.90 6.88
C VAL A 169 -9.43 -17.89 7.84
N GLU A 170 -10.20 -18.68 8.59
CA GLU A 170 -9.69 -19.63 9.57
C GLU A 170 -8.87 -20.74 8.91
N ALA A 171 -9.32 -21.24 7.75
CA ALA A 171 -8.61 -22.27 6.99
C ALA A 171 -7.28 -21.74 6.44
N THR A 172 -7.28 -20.49 5.97
CA THR A 172 -6.09 -19.79 5.48
C THR A 172 -5.08 -19.52 6.60
N VAL A 173 -5.56 -19.08 7.76
CA VAL A 173 -4.70 -18.92 8.95
C VAL A 173 -4.12 -20.25 9.37
N ALA A 174 -4.91 -21.34 9.37
CA ALA A 174 -4.43 -22.66 9.75
C ALA A 174 -3.36 -23.21 8.79
N SER A 175 -3.47 -22.95 7.48
CA SER A 175 -2.49 -23.40 6.49
C SER A 175 -1.21 -22.56 6.49
N LEU A 176 -1.32 -21.25 6.78
CA LEU A 176 -0.20 -20.32 6.79
C LEU A 176 0.53 -20.22 8.13
N TYR A 177 -0.14 -20.60 9.22
CA TYR A 177 0.43 -20.52 10.55
C TYR A 177 1.65 -21.42 10.66
N LYS A 178 2.79 -20.81 10.98
CA LYS A 178 3.99 -21.51 11.38
C LYS A 178 4.17 -21.27 12.86
N GLU A 179 3.98 -22.34 13.62
CA GLU A 179 4.26 -22.32 15.05
C GLU A 179 5.69 -21.81 15.22
N LYS A 180 5.84 -20.70 15.96
CA LYS A 180 7.15 -20.32 16.45
C LYS A 180 7.67 -21.50 17.21
N VAL A 181 8.78 -22.05 16.75
CA VAL A 181 9.49 -23.08 17.48
C VAL A 181 9.89 -22.43 18.81
N VAL A 182 9.07 -22.65 19.85
CA VAL A 182 9.43 -22.41 21.23
C VAL A 182 10.45 -23.49 21.52
N ILE A 183 11.69 -23.21 21.11
CA ILE A 183 12.84 -23.81 21.72
C ILE A 183 12.71 -23.39 23.18
N GLN A 184 12.15 -24.25 24.03
CA GLN A 184 12.63 -24.30 25.41
C GLN A 184 14.13 -24.36 25.23
N GLN A 185 14.87 -23.27 25.48
CA GLN A 185 16.31 -23.33 25.36
C GLN A 185 16.80 -24.15 26.57
N PRO A 186 17.21 -25.44 26.43
CA PRO A 186 18.45 -25.77 27.07
C PRO A 186 19.50 -24.88 26.39
N VAL A 187 20.40 -24.37 27.20
CA VAL A 187 21.60 -23.65 26.78
C VAL A 187 22.31 -24.44 25.67
N VAL A 188 22.07 -24.14 24.39
CA VAL A 188 22.92 -24.61 23.29
C VAL A 188 23.03 -23.56 22.19
N GLN A 189 24.26 -23.06 22.11
CA GLN A 189 24.86 -22.17 21.13
C GLN A 189 24.55 -22.58 19.68
N GLN A 190 23.88 -21.71 18.92
CA GLN A 190 24.12 -21.63 17.49
C GLN A 190 24.92 -20.36 17.21
N ALA A 191 26.13 -20.57 16.70
CA ALA A 191 27.10 -19.54 16.39
C ALA A 191 26.61 -18.69 15.21
N VAL A 192 25.79 -17.69 15.51
CA VAL A 192 25.96 -16.38 14.86
C VAL A 192 27.44 -16.03 15.07
N LYS A 193 28.16 -15.54 14.06
CA LYS A 193 29.48 -14.95 14.32
C LYS A 193 29.28 -13.75 15.24
N VAL A 194 29.23 -14.01 16.54
CA VAL A 194 29.19 -13.03 17.60
C VAL A 194 30.55 -12.37 17.55
N GLY A 195 30.64 -11.20 16.93
CA GLY A 195 31.80 -10.34 17.08
C GLY A 195 32.08 -10.23 18.58
N LYS A 196 33.34 -10.38 18.99
CA LYS A 196 33.71 -10.16 20.40
C LYS A 196 33.41 -8.69 20.72
N VAL A 197 32.33 -8.45 21.48
CA VAL A 197 31.98 -7.11 21.95
C VAL A 197 32.63 -6.86 23.32
N ASN A 198 33.33 -5.75 23.44
CA ASN A 198 33.92 -5.32 24.71
C ASN A 198 32.79 -4.83 25.63
N THR A 199 32.62 -5.46 26.80
CA THR A 199 31.64 -5.05 27.83
C THR A 199 32.34 -4.62 29.13
N SER A 200 33.59 -4.19 29.03
CA SER A 200 34.32 -3.62 30.16
C SER A 200 33.55 -2.43 30.74
N THR A 201 33.60 -2.30 32.06
CA THR A 201 33.03 -1.19 32.82
C THR A 201 34.05 -0.07 33.05
N ASN A 202 35.21 -0.12 32.37
CA ASN A 202 36.23 0.91 32.40
C ASN A 202 35.68 2.19 31.77
N ILE A 203 35.52 3.22 32.60
CA ILE A 203 35.12 4.56 32.18
C ILE A 203 36.31 5.52 32.27
N SER A 204 36.38 6.48 31.36
CA SER A 204 37.28 7.63 31.44
C SER A 204 36.48 8.93 31.41
N TYR A 205 36.79 9.81 32.37
CA TYR A 205 36.22 11.16 32.42
C TYR A 205 36.99 12.16 31.55
N GLN A 206 38.14 11.76 31.00
CA GLN A 206 38.93 12.60 30.09
C GLN A 206 38.16 12.80 28.78
N LYS A 207 38.27 13.97 28.17
CA LYS A 207 37.80 14.19 26.79
C LYS A 207 38.93 13.82 25.83
N VAL A 208 38.64 12.94 24.88
CA VAL A 208 39.59 12.59 23.81
C VAL A 208 39.03 13.13 22.50
N PRO A 209 39.80 13.86 21.69
CA PRO A 209 39.34 14.31 20.38
C PRO A 209 39.06 13.09 19.50
N LEU A 210 37.85 13.01 18.94
CA LEU A 210 37.49 12.01 17.94
C LEU A 210 37.76 12.58 16.55
N SER A 211 38.29 11.77 15.64
CA SER A 211 38.43 12.12 14.22
C SER A 211 37.11 12.03 13.44
N LEU A 212 35.97 12.11 14.13
CA LEU A 212 34.62 11.86 13.63
C LEU A 212 33.66 12.91 14.18
N ASN A 213 32.74 13.39 13.34
CA ASN A 213 31.60 14.16 13.78
C ASN A 213 30.44 13.20 14.07
N LEU A 214 29.88 13.23 15.28
CA LEU A 214 28.78 12.35 15.68
C LEU A 214 27.48 13.15 15.79
N ILE A 215 26.40 12.58 15.28
CA ILE A 215 25.05 13.13 15.43
C ILE A 215 24.30 12.43 16.56
N ARG A 216 23.28 13.11 17.09
CA ARG A 216 22.36 12.54 18.09
C ARG A 216 21.60 11.34 17.50
N PRO A 217 21.69 10.14 18.10
CA PRO A 217 20.95 8.95 17.65
C PRO A 217 19.44 9.10 17.76
N ILE A 218 18.98 9.78 18.81
CA ILE A 218 17.57 10.05 19.10
C ILE A 218 17.38 11.43 19.74
N SER A 219 16.14 11.92 19.71
CA SER A 219 15.67 13.06 20.51
C SER A 219 14.89 12.54 21.71
N GLY A 220 15.19 13.06 22.91
CA GLY A 220 14.57 12.62 24.14
C GLY A 220 15.19 13.28 25.37
N THR A 221 14.71 12.91 26.56
CA THR A 221 15.17 13.43 27.84
C THR A 221 16.31 12.57 28.38
N ILE A 222 17.43 13.20 28.75
CA ILE A 222 18.52 12.48 29.42
C ILE A 222 18.07 12.12 30.84
N THR A 223 17.91 10.82 31.12
CA THR A 223 17.45 10.31 32.42
C THR A 223 18.57 9.80 33.31
N SER A 224 19.69 9.37 32.72
CA SER A 224 20.88 8.96 33.47
C SER A 224 22.14 9.37 32.71
N ARG A 225 23.06 10.04 33.42
CA ARG A 225 24.32 10.51 32.84
C ARG A 225 25.44 9.49 33.00
N PHE A 226 26.46 9.64 32.16
CA PHE A 226 27.71 8.89 32.25
C PHE A 226 28.36 9.06 33.62
N GLY A 227 28.89 7.97 34.17
CA GLY A 227 29.53 7.92 35.48
C GLY A 227 28.57 7.87 36.66
N ALA A 228 27.25 7.94 36.46
CA ALA A 228 26.27 7.88 37.54
C ALA A 228 26.33 6.54 38.30
N LYS A 229 26.19 6.61 39.63
CA LYS A 229 26.09 5.44 40.52
C LYS A 229 24.63 5.11 40.78
N SER A 230 24.30 3.82 40.83
CA SER A 230 22.95 3.35 41.17
C SER A 230 23.02 1.95 41.76
N ASN A 231 22.15 1.64 42.72
CA ASN A 231 22.03 0.30 43.31
C ASN A 231 21.51 -0.75 42.31
N ILE A 232 20.99 -0.32 41.15
CA ILE A 232 20.48 -1.18 40.08
C ILE A 232 21.60 -1.60 39.12
N ARG A 233 22.79 -0.98 39.22
CA ARG A 233 23.95 -1.23 38.36
C ARG A 233 25.10 -1.79 39.19
N VAL A 234 25.84 -2.72 38.59
CA VAL A 234 27.02 -3.33 39.22
C VAL A 234 28.24 -2.39 39.17
N SER A 235 28.19 -1.35 38.34
CA SER A 235 29.26 -0.37 38.17
C SER A 235 28.71 1.03 37.86
N ASN A 236 29.60 2.02 37.81
CA ASN A 236 29.26 3.34 37.30
C ASN A 236 28.70 3.24 35.87
N HIS A 237 27.76 4.11 35.55
CA HIS A 237 27.12 4.12 34.25
C HIS A 237 28.13 4.39 33.11
N THR A 238 28.28 3.44 32.20
CA THR A 238 29.24 3.46 31.08
C THR A 238 28.75 4.24 29.85
N GLY A 239 27.51 4.72 29.86
CA GLY A 239 26.88 5.40 28.74
C GLY A 239 26.03 6.58 29.18
N LEU A 240 25.11 6.97 28.30
CA LEU A 240 24.10 7.99 28.51
C LEU A 240 22.74 7.36 28.23
N ASP A 241 21.78 7.54 29.13
CA ASP A 241 20.42 7.04 28.93
C ASP A 241 19.52 8.18 28.49
N VAL A 242 18.87 7.99 27.35
CA VAL A 242 17.96 8.97 26.75
C VAL A 242 16.59 8.34 26.63
N ALA A 243 15.64 8.80 27.44
CA ALA A 243 14.28 8.30 27.47
C ALA A 243 13.51 8.71 26.21
N ALA A 244 12.82 7.73 25.63
CA ALA A 244 11.90 7.86 24.50
C ALA A 244 10.95 6.64 24.48
N PRO A 245 9.77 6.74 23.85
CA PRO A 245 8.84 5.61 23.74
C PRO A 245 9.46 4.38 23.06
N ILE A 246 9.03 3.16 23.46
CA ILE A 246 9.37 1.92 22.77
C ILE A 246 8.99 2.05 21.29
N GLY A 247 9.87 1.59 20.40
CA GLY A 247 9.68 1.69 18.95
C GLY A 247 10.25 2.98 18.33
N THR A 248 10.68 3.96 19.14
CA THR A 248 11.31 5.20 18.60
C THR A 248 12.53 4.83 17.75
N PRO A 249 12.62 5.25 16.47
CA PRO A 249 13.75 4.94 15.60
C PRO A 249 15.07 5.47 16.16
N VAL A 250 16.08 4.60 16.25
CA VAL A 250 17.45 4.93 16.66
C VAL A 250 18.33 5.02 15.42
N LYS A 251 19.01 6.16 15.27
CA LYS A 251 19.89 6.42 14.13
C LYS A 251 21.35 6.15 14.44
N ALA A 252 22.12 5.74 13.44
CA ALA A 252 23.57 5.65 13.55
C ALA A 252 24.20 7.03 13.79
N ALA A 253 24.97 7.17 14.86
CA ALA A 253 25.63 8.43 15.22
C ALA A 253 26.69 8.87 14.18
N ALA A 254 27.30 7.91 13.48
CA ALA A 254 28.20 8.13 12.34
C ALA A 254 28.17 6.92 11.41
N SER A 255 28.69 7.08 10.20
CA SER A 255 28.86 5.97 9.26
C SER A 255 29.87 4.96 9.80
N GLY A 256 29.68 3.68 9.51
CA GLY A 256 30.60 2.63 9.98
C GLY A 256 30.11 1.23 9.63
N THR A 257 30.73 0.22 10.24
CA THR A 257 30.38 -1.19 10.04
C THR A 257 29.86 -1.79 11.33
N VAL A 258 28.73 -2.49 11.27
CA VAL A 258 28.14 -3.19 12.42
C VAL A 258 29.06 -4.34 12.83
N THR A 259 29.63 -4.27 14.03
CA THR A 259 30.53 -5.30 14.58
C THR A 259 29.81 -6.26 15.53
N PHE A 260 28.66 -5.86 16.06
CA PHE A 260 27.80 -6.70 16.89
C PHE A 260 26.32 -6.31 16.70
N ALA A 261 25.44 -7.32 16.62
CA ALA A 261 24.00 -7.15 16.65
C ALA A 261 23.39 -8.40 17.29
N GLY A 262 22.83 -8.26 18.50
CA GLY A 262 22.23 -9.39 19.22
C GLY A 262 21.98 -9.09 20.70
N TYR A 263 21.54 -10.09 21.45
CA TYR A 263 21.32 -9.95 22.90
C TYR A 263 22.64 -10.04 23.67
N LYS A 264 22.94 -9.08 24.56
CA LYS A 264 24.18 -9.03 25.34
C LYS A 264 23.95 -8.63 26.80
N GLY A 265 23.65 -9.64 27.64
CA GLY A 265 23.62 -9.47 29.10
C GLY A 265 22.78 -8.28 29.54
N SER A 266 23.36 -7.39 30.36
CA SER A 266 22.66 -6.20 30.86
C SER A 266 22.27 -5.21 29.77
N TYR A 267 22.92 -5.22 28.60
CA TYR A 267 22.58 -4.33 27.49
C TYR A 267 21.27 -4.71 26.79
N GLY A 268 20.71 -5.89 27.03
CA GLY A 268 19.56 -6.36 26.25
C GLY A 268 19.94 -6.56 24.79
N TYR A 269 19.05 -6.23 23.85
CA TYR A 269 19.43 -6.15 22.45
C TYR A 269 20.36 -4.96 22.23
N LEU A 270 21.58 -5.29 21.82
CA LEU A 270 22.69 -4.39 21.61
C LEU A 270 23.08 -4.42 20.14
N LEU A 271 23.29 -3.23 19.59
CA LEU A 271 23.97 -3.03 18.31
C LEU A 271 25.25 -2.24 18.55
N VAL A 272 26.35 -2.66 17.93
CA VAL A 272 27.63 -1.94 17.98
C VAL A 272 28.10 -1.64 16.58
N ILE A 273 28.50 -0.40 16.36
CA ILE A 273 29.09 0.08 15.10
C ILE A 273 30.52 0.48 15.36
N SER A 274 31.45 -0.06 14.57
CA SER A 274 32.82 0.44 14.49
C SER A 274 32.93 1.51 13.41
N HIS A 275 33.59 2.61 13.76
CA HIS A 275 33.82 3.76 12.87
C HIS A 275 35.29 3.85 12.40
N GLY A 276 36.10 2.81 12.67
CA GLY A 276 37.54 2.83 12.46
C GLY A 276 38.31 3.49 13.61
N ASN A 277 39.64 3.40 13.59
CA ASN A 277 40.55 3.98 14.59
C ASN A 277 40.23 3.60 16.05
N GLY A 278 39.63 2.43 16.28
CA GLY A 278 39.23 1.95 17.60
C GLY A 278 38.00 2.66 18.20
N ILE A 279 37.28 3.46 17.41
CA ILE A 279 36.08 4.19 17.84
C ILE A 279 34.84 3.33 17.58
N GLU A 280 34.01 3.15 18.60
CA GLU A 280 32.79 2.36 18.54
C GLU A 280 31.61 3.08 19.22
N THR A 281 30.41 2.88 18.69
CA THR A 281 29.15 3.31 19.32
C THR A 281 28.27 2.11 19.65
N TYR A 282 27.71 2.11 20.86
CA TYR A 282 26.89 1.02 21.40
C TYR A 282 25.46 1.50 21.60
N TYR A 283 24.48 0.77 21.08
CA TYR A 283 23.05 1.08 21.15
C TYR A 283 22.33 -0.05 21.91
N GLY A 284 22.12 0.14 23.20
CA GLY A 284 21.54 -0.87 24.12
C GLY A 284 20.06 -0.67 24.40
N HIS A 285 19.48 -1.68 25.04
CA HIS A 285 18.07 -1.80 25.45
C HIS A 285 17.07 -1.77 24.29
N CYS A 286 17.51 -2.08 23.07
CA CYS A 286 16.66 -2.00 21.88
C CYS A 286 15.49 -3.00 21.94
N SER A 287 14.39 -2.68 21.24
CA SER A 287 13.26 -3.59 21.03
C SER A 287 13.42 -4.42 19.74
N LYS A 288 13.98 -3.80 18.69
CA LYS A 288 14.29 -4.44 17.40
C LYS A 288 15.62 -3.91 16.88
N LEU A 289 16.41 -4.79 16.26
CA LEU A 289 17.64 -4.44 15.55
C LEU A 289 17.37 -4.58 14.05
N TYR A 290 17.60 -3.52 13.28
CA TYR A 290 17.36 -3.49 11.84
C TYR A 290 18.63 -3.81 11.05
N ALA A 291 19.81 -3.46 11.58
CA ALA A 291 21.08 -3.74 10.93
C ALA A 291 21.75 -5.02 11.47
N LYS A 292 22.48 -5.72 10.60
CA LYS A 292 23.13 -7.02 10.89
C LYS A 292 24.65 -6.90 10.93
N VAL A 293 25.33 -7.82 11.63
CA VAL A 293 26.81 -7.87 11.70
C VAL A 293 27.40 -7.90 10.29
N GLY A 294 28.40 -7.06 10.03
CA GLY A 294 29.05 -6.90 8.73
C GLY A 294 28.41 -5.86 7.80
N GLN A 295 27.19 -5.40 8.10
CA GLN A 295 26.54 -4.34 7.33
C GLN A 295 27.28 -3.01 7.52
N THR A 296 27.48 -2.29 6.41
CA THR A 296 27.90 -0.88 6.45
C THR A 296 26.67 0.00 6.52
N VAL A 297 26.67 0.96 7.44
CA VAL A 297 25.57 1.90 7.66
C VAL A 297 26.05 3.34 7.52
N SER A 298 25.16 4.22 7.07
CA SER A 298 25.43 5.65 6.93
C SER A 298 25.06 6.42 8.20
N GLN A 299 25.74 7.53 8.48
CA GLN A 299 25.33 8.47 9.53
C GLN A 299 23.86 8.88 9.33
N GLY A 300 23.04 8.75 10.37
CA GLY A 300 21.60 9.08 10.30
C GLY A 300 20.69 7.95 9.82
N GLU A 301 21.24 6.83 9.36
CA GLU A 301 20.47 5.64 8.99
C GLU A 301 19.80 5.01 10.22
N VAL A 302 18.57 4.54 10.08
CA VAL A 302 17.82 3.87 11.16
C VAL A 302 18.34 2.44 11.31
N ILE A 303 18.88 2.12 12.49
CA ILE A 303 19.62 0.87 12.75
C ILE A 303 18.96 -0.02 13.80
N SER A 304 18.15 0.57 14.68
CA SER A 304 17.39 -0.14 15.70
C SER A 304 16.21 0.70 16.17
N ALA A 305 15.42 0.16 17.09
CA ALA A 305 14.35 0.88 17.76
C ALA A 305 14.53 0.85 19.28
N VAL A 306 14.19 1.94 19.95
CA VAL A 306 14.17 2.05 21.42
C VAL A 306 13.33 0.93 22.02
N GLY A 307 13.77 0.37 23.14
CA GLY A 307 13.07 -0.70 23.83
C GLY A 307 13.18 -0.59 25.34
N ASN A 308 13.04 -1.75 25.98
CA ASN A 308 13.12 -1.92 27.42
C ASN A 308 13.71 -3.32 27.75
N THR A 309 14.71 -3.76 26.99
CA THR A 309 15.31 -5.10 27.12
C THR A 309 16.58 -5.06 27.98
N GLY A 310 16.98 -6.20 28.57
CA GLY A 310 18.15 -6.25 29.46
C GLY A 310 17.88 -5.63 30.83
N ASN A 311 18.88 -4.98 31.43
CA ASN A 311 18.75 -4.29 32.71
C ASN A 311 18.25 -2.86 32.50
N SER A 312 16.94 -2.70 32.34
CA SER A 312 16.26 -1.42 32.09
C SER A 312 15.06 -1.25 33.01
N THR A 313 14.87 -0.06 33.58
CA THR A 313 13.75 0.26 34.49
C THR A 313 12.59 0.97 33.79
N GLY A 314 12.72 1.28 32.49
CA GLY A 314 11.72 1.93 31.68
C GLY A 314 12.24 2.25 30.28
N PRO A 315 11.40 2.59 29.30
CA PRO A 315 11.82 2.77 27.91
C PRO A 315 12.89 3.86 27.72
N HIS A 316 14.05 3.47 27.18
CA HIS A 316 15.15 4.39 26.86
C HIS A 316 16.15 3.77 25.88
N LEU A 317 16.95 4.63 25.24
CA LEU A 317 18.18 4.23 24.58
C LEU A 317 19.34 4.37 25.57
N HIS A 318 20.12 3.30 25.74
CA HIS A 318 21.44 3.38 26.33
C HIS A 318 22.47 3.53 25.22
N ILE A 319 23.16 4.69 25.17
CA ILE A 319 24.20 4.97 24.18
C ILE A 319 25.57 5.04 24.84
N GLU A 320 26.56 4.31 24.31
CA GLU A 320 27.97 4.48 24.71
C GLU A 320 28.83 4.92 23.52
N ILE A 321 29.91 5.64 23.85
CA ILE A 321 31.02 5.92 22.94
C ILE A 321 32.26 5.28 23.54
N ARG A 322 32.90 4.38 22.81
CA ARG A 322 34.13 3.70 23.23
C ARG A 322 35.28 4.04 22.30
N VAL A 323 36.46 4.19 22.89
CA VAL A 323 37.73 4.31 22.15
C VAL A 323 38.69 3.27 22.71
N ASN A 324 39.15 2.35 21.86
CA ASN A 324 40.01 1.22 22.23
C ASN A 324 39.46 0.42 23.42
N GLY A 325 38.13 0.26 23.47
CA GLY A 325 37.44 -0.51 24.51
C GLY A 325 37.16 0.23 25.84
N VAL A 326 37.63 1.47 25.99
CA VAL A 326 37.34 2.33 27.16
C VAL A 326 36.11 3.20 26.85
N ALA A 327 35.16 3.27 27.77
CA ALA A 327 33.96 4.09 27.61
C ALA A 327 34.23 5.56 28.01
N TYR A 328 33.72 6.49 27.19
CA TYR A 328 33.84 7.94 27.38
C TYR A 328 32.46 8.58 27.45
N ASN A 329 32.35 9.73 28.12
CA ASN A 329 31.09 10.44 28.29
C ASN A 329 30.45 10.80 26.93
N PRO A 330 29.33 10.16 26.51
CA PRO A 330 28.72 10.41 25.21
C PRO A 330 28.22 11.85 25.03
N GLN A 331 27.88 12.49 26.15
CA GLN A 331 27.39 13.85 26.14
C GLN A 331 28.43 14.84 25.59
N ASN A 332 29.73 14.57 25.72
CA ASN A 332 30.77 15.48 25.21
C ASN A 332 30.88 15.52 23.67
N TYR A 333 30.20 14.61 22.98
CA TYR A 333 30.29 14.40 21.53
C TYR A 333 28.94 14.48 20.83
N LEU A 334 27.85 14.20 21.54
CA LEU A 334 26.50 14.16 21.00
C LEU A 334 25.64 15.36 21.41
N TYR A 335 26.01 16.07 22.48
CA TYR A 335 25.24 17.15 23.12
C TYR A 335 26.13 18.30 23.58
#